data_AF-A0A6J2WF86-F1
#
_entry.id   AF-A0A6J2WF86-F1
#
_cell.length_a   1.000
_cell.length_b   1.000
_cell.length_c   1.000
_cell.angle_alpha   90.00
_cell.angle_beta   90.00
_cell.angle_gamma   90.00
#
_symmetry.space_group_name_H-M   'P 1'
#
loop_
_entity.id
_entity.type
_entity.pdbx_description
1 polymer ?
#
loop_
_entity_poly.entity_id
_entity_poly.type
_entity_poly.pdbx_seq_one_letter_code
_entity_poly.pdbx_strand_id
1 'polypeptide(L)'
;MDGRQIVKYENKSSPNARINREASNYSANEQQTEDTNENLPEKHYSHPPRDSGGQSKYMDGYTMIPPNESRRSQLQRMAQQEEQMLERLRQERRPGPIRETPERLGGGISLAEVRQRQQLNLRQSKLQKKLKKEEMDRCRRQAEEEELQRMKDIQREKAIKLEMKTKQVEQQRRELYQHDHQTRTEEFLRSIERSSSVPVSASSSAPTSSWARSHEYREARRAEENAILQQGKEEQRKKSDLLEEKQRQREEERKRQLEMERRRVNSAFLDRLEAAGSGRVQEPLACSLEDSQSREPQDPGSSSEPNPTQVHTDTAEETDSEWVIMKLLSNFPSYDRDLLEDIVIQCNGNYQQAYELLQQWN
;
A
#
# COMPACT_ATOMS: atom_id res chain seq x y z
N MET A 1 51.64 -39.19 -4.55
CA MET A 1 50.44 -39.21 -5.42
C MET A 1 49.58 -38.04 -4.98
N ASP A 2 49.86 -36.89 -5.58
CA ASP A 2 49.21 -35.61 -5.31
C ASP A 2 47.75 -35.62 -5.77
N GLY A 3 46.89 -35.03 -4.94
CA GLY A 3 45.47 -34.87 -5.23
C GLY A 3 44.92 -33.60 -4.56
N ARG A 4 45.53 -32.44 -4.84
CA ARG A 4 44.94 -31.14 -4.51
C ARG A 4 43.73 -30.90 -5.39
N GLN A 5 42.53 -31.00 -4.83
CA GLN A 5 41.33 -30.44 -5.45
C GLN A 5 41.07 -29.04 -4.92
N ILE A 6 41.18 -28.09 -5.85
CA ILE A 6 40.92 -26.67 -5.72
C ILE A 6 39.39 -26.49 -5.68
N VAL A 7 38.85 -26.11 -4.52
CA VAL A 7 37.45 -25.68 -4.41
C VAL A 7 37.39 -24.21 -4.79
N LYS A 8 36.76 -23.94 -5.94
CA LYS A 8 36.53 -22.58 -6.46
C LYS A 8 35.47 -21.90 -5.59
N TYR A 9 35.83 -20.76 -5.00
CA TYR A 9 34.88 -19.83 -4.39
C TYR A 9 34.15 -19.07 -5.50
N GLU A 10 32.88 -19.40 -5.74
CA GLU A 10 31.98 -18.54 -6.52
C GLU A 10 31.29 -17.54 -5.58
N ASN A 11 31.81 -16.31 -5.58
CA ASN A 11 31.07 -15.13 -5.15
C ASN A 11 29.95 -14.85 -6.16
N LYS A 12 28.68 -14.98 -5.76
CA LYS A 12 27.54 -14.46 -6.53
C LYS A 12 26.84 -13.37 -5.73
N SER A 13 27.14 -12.16 -6.17
CA SER A 13 26.63 -10.85 -5.78
C SER A 13 25.11 -10.75 -5.86
N SER A 14 24.52 -10.01 -4.91
CA SER A 14 23.16 -9.48 -4.95
C SER A 14 22.84 -8.77 -6.27
N PRO A 15 21.60 -8.86 -6.76
CA PRO A 15 21.04 -7.88 -7.69
C PRO A 15 19.98 -7.02 -6.97
N ASN A 16 20.34 -5.77 -6.69
CA ASN A 16 19.42 -4.72 -6.27
C ASN A 16 19.68 -3.51 -7.18
N ALA A 17 18.96 -3.38 -8.29
CA ALA A 17 18.80 -2.13 -9.05
C ALA A 17 17.79 -2.25 -10.20
N ARG A 18 16.62 -1.63 -10.00
CA ARG A 18 15.90 -0.71 -10.89
C ARG A 18 15.88 -0.99 -12.41
N ILE A 19 14.68 -1.29 -12.94
CA ILE A 19 14.22 -0.76 -14.23
C ILE A 19 12.72 -0.43 -14.12
N ASN A 20 12.40 0.84 -13.84
CA ASN A 20 11.15 1.48 -14.25
C ASN A 20 11.51 2.38 -15.44
N ARG A 21 10.89 2.14 -16.59
CA ARG A 21 11.04 3.00 -17.77
C ARG A 21 9.68 3.16 -18.45
N GLU A 22 8.85 4.00 -17.85
CA GLU A 22 7.81 4.72 -18.58
C GLU A 22 8.45 6.00 -19.12
N ALA A 23 8.44 6.16 -20.44
CA ALA A 23 8.83 7.41 -21.09
C ALA A 23 7.66 7.83 -21.99
N SER A 24 6.85 8.73 -21.43
CA SER A 24 5.83 9.50 -22.13
C SER A 24 6.51 10.60 -22.94
N ASN A 25 6.21 10.63 -24.24
CA ASN A 25 6.66 11.67 -25.16
C ASN A 25 5.75 12.90 -25.05
N TYR A 26 6.25 14.00 -24.49
CA TYR A 26 5.78 15.34 -24.83
C TYR A 26 6.96 16.31 -24.77
N SER A 27 7.35 16.81 -25.95
CA SER A 27 8.36 17.86 -26.15
C SER A 27 7.64 19.20 -26.12
N ALA A 28 7.99 20.04 -25.16
CA ALA A 28 7.61 21.45 -25.12
C ALA A 28 8.89 22.29 -25.19
N ASN A 29 8.93 23.17 -26.18
CA ASN A 29 9.80 24.34 -26.25
C ASN A 29 9.67 25.16 -24.95
N GLU A 30 10.78 25.68 -24.43
CA GLU A 30 11.00 27.12 -24.33
C GLU A 30 12.43 27.42 -23.87
N GLN A 31 13.04 28.39 -24.54
CA GLN A 31 14.34 28.95 -24.24
C GLN A 31 14.17 30.03 -23.18
N GLN A 32 14.93 29.93 -22.09
CA GLN A 32 15.27 31.08 -21.25
C GLN A 32 16.79 31.25 -21.28
N THR A 33 17.18 32.45 -21.70
CA THR A 33 18.54 33.00 -21.66
C THR A 33 18.77 33.64 -20.29
N GLU A 34 19.90 33.36 -19.65
CA GLU A 34 20.55 34.29 -18.72
C GLU A 34 22.08 34.21 -18.85
N ASP A 35 22.68 35.35 -18.55
CA ASP A 35 24.02 35.85 -18.89
C ASP A 35 25.18 35.22 -18.10
N THR A 36 26.41 35.34 -18.66
CA THR A 36 27.53 36.14 -18.11
C THR A 36 28.90 35.55 -18.46
N ASN A 37 29.53 36.18 -19.46
CA ASN A 37 30.92 36.67 -19.53
C ASN A 37 32.05 35.91 -18.78
N GLU A 38 33.06 35.41 -19.51
CA GLU A 38 34.50 35.54 -19.18
C GLU A 38 35.39 35.46 -20.44
N ASN A 39 36.59 36.02 -20.32
CA ASN A 39 37.41 36.72 -21.32
C ASN A 39 38.54 35.83 -21.92
N LEU A 40 38.79 35.98 -23.24
CA LEU A 40 40.04 35.84 -24.05
C LEU A 40 40.98 34.59 -23.94
N PRO A 41 41.70 34.18 -25.02
CA PRO A 41 42.68 35.02 -25.74
C PRO A 41 42.63 34.99 -27.29
N GLU A 42 42.73 36.19 -27.85
CA GLU A 42 43.76 36.62 -28.82
C GLU A 42 44.06 35.72 -30.05
N LYS A 43 43.59 36.16 -31.23
CA LYS A 43 44.27 35.86 -32.50
C LYS A 43 44.37 37.12 -33.37
N HIS A 44 45.61 37.55 -33.56
CA HIS A 44 45.98 38.58 -34.52
C HIS A 44 45.68 38.15 -35.97
N TYR A 45 44.84 38.97 -36.59
CA TYR A 45 44.78 39.37 -38.00
C TYR A 45 45.27 38.43 -39.09
N SER A 46 44.31 37.96 -39.88
CA SER A 46 44.44 37.96 -41.34
C SER A 46 43.13 38.49 -41.92
N HIS A 47 43.20 39.66 -42.55
CA HIS A 47 42.05 40.37 -43.12
C HIS A 47 41.56 39.64 -44.40
N PRO A 48 40.25 39.41 -44.57
CA PRO A 48 39.62 39.33 -45.87
C PRO A 48 38.95 40.68 -46.23
N PRO A 49 38.66 40.92 -47.51
CA PRO A 49 38.80 42.22 -48.15
C PRO A 49 37.68 43.20 -47.78
N ARG A 50 38.06 44.48 -47.65
CA ARG A 50 37.13 45.61 -47.63
C ARG A 50 36.29 45.59 -48.91
N ASP A 51 34.98 45.37 -48.77
CA ASP A 51 34.03 45.78 -49.78
C ASP A 51 34.10 47.32 -49.90
N SER A 52 34.78 47.76 -50.94
CA SER A 52 34.90 49.14 -51.38
C SER A 52 33.55 49.61 -51.94
N GLY A 53 32.76 50.30 -51.11
CA GLY A 53 31.48 50.86 -51.54
C GLY A 53 30.75 51.68 -50.48
N GLY A 54 31.38 52.74 -49.98
CA GLY A 54 30.73 53.73 -49.11
C GLY A 54 31.66 54.19 -47.99
N GLN A 55 32.41 55.26 -48.22
CA GLN A 55 33.20 55.89 -47.15
C GLN A 55 32.25 56.35 -46.05
N SER A 56 32.40 55.79 -44.85
CA SER A 56 31.72 56.29 -43.66
C SER A 56 32.16 57.74 -43.44
N LYS A 57 31.21 58.68 -43.55
CA LYS A 57 31.49 60.09 -43.28
C LYS A 57 31.53 60.26 -41.77
N TYR A 58 32.70 60.60 -41.26
CA TYR A 58 32.89 60.92 -39.84
C TYR A 58 32.54 62.40 -39.64
N MET A 59 31.54 62.69 -38.81
CA MET A 59 31.19 64.05 -38.40
C MET A 59 31.28 64.14 -36.89
N ASP A 60 32.03 65.13 -36.40
CA ASP A 60 32.39 65.47 -35.01
C ASP A 60 31.60 64.72 -33.90
N GLY A 61 31.96 63.46 -33.65
CA GLY A 61 31.41 62.60 -32.58
C GLY A 61 30.59 61.37 -33.01
N TYR A 62 30.18 61.23 -34.28
CA TYR A 62 29.46 60.05 -34.76
C TYR A 62 29.82 59.64 -36.20
N THR A 63 29.68 58.34 -36.49
CA THR A 63 29.96 57.77 -37.81
C THR A 63 28.66 57.53 -38.57
N MET A 64 28.47 58.21 -39.70
CA MET A 64 27.34 57.95 -40.60
C MET A 64 27.68 56.79 -41.52
N ILE A 65 27.02 55.65 -41.29
CA ILE A 65 27.11 54.47 -42.18
C ILE A 65 25.97 54.57 -43.20
N PRO A 66 26.28 54.71 -44.50
CA PRO A 66 25.24 54.79 -45.52
C PRO A 66 24.46 53.47 -45.62
N PRO A 67 23.15 53.52 -45.96
CA PRO A 67 22.36 52.32 -46.14
C PRO A 67 23.00 51.39 -47.17
N ASN A 68 23.11 50.10 -46.83
CA ASN A 68 23.60 49.11 -47.77
C ASN A 68 22.48 48.81 -48.79
N GLU A 69 22.61 49.40 -49.98
CA GLU A 69 21.63 49.26 -51.07
C GLU A 69 21.44 47.80 -51.51
N SER A 70 22.49 46.98 -51.52
CA SER A 70 22.39 45.55 -51.81
C SER A 70 21.51 44.82 -50.78
N ARG A 71 21.76 45.08 -49.49
CA ARG A 71 20.94 44.51 -48.39
C ARG A 71 19.50 45.00 -48.46
N ARG A 72 19.28 46.27 -48.81
CA ARG A 72 17.93 46.84 -49.01
C ARG A 72 17.20 46.17 -50.16
N SER A 73 17.83 46.03 -51.33
CA SER A 73 17.24 45.37 -52.49
C SER A 73 16.97 43.88 -52.23
N GLN A 74 17.84 43.19 -51.51
CA GLN A 74 17.61 41.81 -51.09
C GLN A 74 16.38 41.70 -50.18
N LEU A 75 16.24 42.60 -49.20
CA LEU A 75 15.10 42.63 -48.28
C LEU A 75 13.79 42.93 -49.02
N GLN A 76 13.80 43.87 -49.97
CA GLN A 76 12.64 44.16 -50.81
C GLN A 76 12.23 42.96 -51.67
N ARG A 77 13.20 42.24 -52.25
CA ARG A 77 12.92 41.03 -53.03
C ARG A 77 12.33 39.93 -52.16
N MET A 78 12.85 39.72 -50.95
CA MET A 78 12.30 38.76 -50.00
C MET A 78 10.87 39.15 -49.58
N ALA A 79 10.64 40.41 -49.24
CA ALA A 79 9.31 40.90 -48.87
C ALA A 79 8.26 40.66 -49.98
N GLN A 80 8.63 40.95 -51.24
CA GLN A 80 7.76 40.70 -52.39
C GLN A 80 7.49 39.19 -52.60
N GLN A 81 8.50 38.34 -52.40
CA GLN A 81 8.32 36.89 -52.50
C GLN A 81 7.40 36.36 -51.39
N GLU A 82 7.59 36.82 -50.15
CA GLU A 82 6.75 36.45 -49.01
C GLU A 82 5.29 36.90 -49.17
N GLU A 83 5.07 38.10 -49.69
CA GLU A 83 3.73 38.61 -50.00
C GLU A 83 3.02 37.71 -51.03
N GLN A 84 3.71 37.33 -52.11
CA GLN A 84 3.15 36.41 -53.11
C GLN A 84 2.86 35.02 -52.52
N MET A 85 3.72 34.50 -51.63
CA MET A 85 3.46 33.23 -50.95
C MET A 85 2.23 33.31 -50.04
N LEU A 86 2.03 34.43 -49.33
CA LEU A 86 0.86 34.65 -48.49
C LEU A 86 -0.42 34.71 -49.33
N GLU A 87 -0.41 35.38 -50.47
CA GLU A 87 -1.55 35.43 -51.38
C GLU A 87 -1.92 34.05 -51.92
N ARG A 88 -0.92 33.23 -52.30
CA ARG A 88 -1.15 31.85 -52.71
C ARG A 88 -1.77 31.03 -51.57
N LEU A 89 -1.22 31.12 -50.36
CA LEU A 89 -1.76 30.40 -49.19
C LEU A 89 -3.20 30.84 -48.89
N ARG A 90 -3.51 32.14 -49.02
CA ARG A 90 -4.87 32.66 -48.87
C ARG A 90 -5.82 32.12 -49.93
N GLN A 91 -5.38 32.02 -51.18
CA GLN A 91 -6.18 31.45 -52.27
C GLN A 91 -6.37 29.94 -52.10
N GLU A 92 -5.32 29.20 -51.73
CA GLU A 92 -5.37 27.77 -51.44
C GLU A 92 -6.28 27.45 -50.24
N ARG A 93 -6.24 28.28 -49.19
CA ARG A 93 -7.09 28.12 -48.00
C ARG A 93 -8.45 28.77 -48.12
N ARG A 94 -8.74 29.48 -49.23
CA ARG A 94 -10.04 30.13 -49.41
C ARG A 94 -11.11 29.04 -49.50
N PRO A 95 -12.01 28.91 -48.51
CA PRO A 95 -13.07 27.93 -48.61
C PRO A 95 -13.93 28.28 -49.82
N GLY A 96 -14.19 27.27 -50.66
CA GLY A 96 -15.04 27.42 -51.83
C GLY A 96 -16.49 27.77 -51.44
N PRO A 97 -17.30 28.32 -52.37
CA PRO A 97 -18.71 28.54 -52.12
C PRO A 97 -19.40 27.21 -51.82
N ILE A 98 -19.93 27.06 -50.60
CA ILE A 98 -20.67 25.87 -50.20
C ILE A 98 -22.01 25.89 -50.94
N ARG A 99 -22.21 24.92 -51.84
CA ARG A 99 -23.44 24.71 -52.61
C ARG A 99 -24.23 23.47 -52.18
N GLU A 100 -23.95 22.97 -50.98
CA GLU A 100 -24.71 21.87 -50.39
C GLU A 100 -25.97 22.43 -49.73
N THR A 101 -27.11 21.77 -49.94
CA THR A 101 -28.28 22.02 -49.12
C THR A 101 -27.93 21.68 -47.67
N PRO A 102 -28.38 22.47 -46.67
CA PRO A 102 -28.05 22.18 -45.29
C PRO A 102 -28.56 20.79 -44.92
N GLU A 103 -27.63 19.85 -44.81
CA GLU A 103 -27.90 18.52 -44.29
C GLU A 103 -28.33 18.65 -42.83
N ARG A 104 -29.33 17.88 -42.43
CA ARG A 104 -29.82 17.88 -41.04
C ARG A 104 -28.74 17.27 -40.15
N LEU A 105 -27.80 18.10 -39.73
CA LEU A 105 -26.70 17.72 -38.86
C LEU A 105 -27.26 17.49 -37.44
N GLY A 106 -27.49 16.23 -37.11
CA GLY A 106 -27.87 15.76 -35.78
C GLY A 106 -29.23 15.08 -35.69
N GLY A 107 -29.30 14.00 -34.88
CA GLY A 107 -30.56 13.38 -34.48
C GLY A 107 -31.08 12.25 -35.36
N GLY A 108 -30.22 11.38 -35.89
CA GLY A 108 -30.66 10.13 -36.55
C GLY A 108 -31.29 9.09 -35.62
N ILE A 109 -31.24 9.35 -34.30
CA ILE A 109 -31.72 8.47 -33.24
C ILE A 109 -32.88 9.15 -32.55
N SER A 110 -34.01 8.46 -32.44
CA SER A 110 -35.16 8.96 -31.70
C SER A 110 -34.80 9.18 -30.22
N LEU A 111 -35.37 10.20 -29.58
CA LEU A 111 -35.23 10.44 -28.14
C LEU A 111 -35.58 9.20 -27.30
N ALA A 112 -36.58 8.43 -27.75
CA ALA A 112 -37.00 7.20 -27.09
C ALA A 112 -35.91 6.13 -27.14
N GLU A 113 -35.24 5.99 -28.28
CA GLU A 113 -34.15 5.04 -28.47
C GLU A 113 -32.90 5.45 -27.67
N VAL A 114 -32.59 6.74 -27.60
CA VAL A 114 -31.51 7.25 -26.73
C VAL A 114 -31.81 6.93 -25.26
N ARG A 115 -33.04 7.17 -24.80
CA ARG A 115 -33.46 6.85 -23.42
C ARG A 115 -33.40 5.35 -23.14
N GLN A 116 -33.87 4.52 -24.07
CA GLN A 116 -33.79 3.07 -23.94
C GLN A 116 -32.33 2.61 -23.84
N ARG A 117 -31.46 3.13 -24.69
CA ARG A 117 -30.03 2.80 -24.67
C ARG A 117 -29.35 3.25 -23.38
N GLN A 118 -29.71 4.42 -22.86
CA GLN A 118 -29.23 4.88 -21.56
C GLN A 118 -29.66 3.95 -20.42
N GLN A 119 -30.92 3.49 -20.42
CA GLN A 119 -31.41 2.53 -19.42
C GLN A 119 -30.68 1.17 -19.53
N LEU A 120 -30.47 0.66 -20.76
CA LEU A 120 -29.73 -0.58 -20.99
C LEU A 120 -28.27 -0.47 -20.55
N ASN A 121 -27.59 0.63 -20.90
CA ASN A 121 -26.20 0.88 -20.50
C ASN A 121 -26.07 0.95 -18.97
N LEU A 122 -27.02 1.58 -18.28
CA LEU A 122 -27.04 1.63 -16.82
C LEU A 122 -27.18 0.22 -16.22
N ARG A 123 -28.07 -0.63 -16.77
CA ARG A 123 -28.24 -2.01 -16.32
C ARG A 123 -26.99 -2.85 -16.55
N GLN A 124 -26.38 -2.75 -17.73
CA GLN A 124 -25.15 -3.47 -18.07
C GLN A 124 -23.97 -3.01 -17.21
N SER A 125 -23.80 -1.71 -17.01
CA SER A 125 -22.76 -1.14 -16.16
C SER A 125 -22.90 -1.60 -14.70
N LYS A 126 -24.14 -1.61 -14.16
CA LYS A 126 -24.41 -2.16 -12.83
C LYS A 126 -24.00 -3.63 -12.73
N LEU A 127 -24.32 -4.45 -13.73
CA LEU A 127 -23.95 -5.87 -13.76
C LEU A 127 -22.43 -6.05 -13.84
N GLN A 128 -21.75 -5.35 -14.74
CA GLN A 128 -20.29 -5.41 -14.88
C GLN A 128 -19.57 -4.98 -13.60
N LYS A 129 -20.07 -3.95 -12.92
CA LYS A 129 -19.50 -3.50 -11.64
C LYS A 129 -19.63 -4.57 -10.56
N LYS A 130 -20.76 -5.29 -10.51
CA LYS A 130 -20.96 -6.42 -9.58
C LYS A 130 -19.98 -7.56 -9.88
N LEU A 131 -19.85 -7.96 -11.14
CA LEU A 131 -18.91 -9.03 -11.55
C LEU A 131 -17.47 -8.67 -11.21
N LYS A 132 -17.02 -7.44 -11.53
CA LYS A 132 -15.67 -6.98 -11.18
C LYS A 132 -15.43 -6.98 -9.68
N LYS A 133 -16.41 -6.57 -8.88
CA LYS A 133 -16.30 -6.62 -7.41
C LYS A 133 -16.15 -8.05 -6.92
N GLU A 134 -16.98 -8.96 -7.42
CA GLU A 134 -16.95 -10.37 -7.03
C GLU A 134 -15.63 -11.05 -7.43
N GLU A 135 -15.09 -10.76 -8.62
CA GLU A 135 -13.78 -11.23 -9.07
C GLU A 135 -12.67 -10.73 -8.16
N MET A 136 -12.66 -9.44 -7.83
CA MET A 136 -11.69 -8.86 -6.90
C MET A 136 -11.77 -9.52 -5.51
N ASP A 137 -12.98 -9.71 -4.99
CA ASP A 137 -13.20 -10.37 -3.69
C ASP A 137 -12.80 -11.86 -3.71
N ARG A 138 -12.93 -12.53 -4.86
CA ARG A 138 -12.51 -13.91 -5.06
C ARG A 138 -10.99 -14.02 -5.13
N CYS A 139 -10.33 -13.19 -5.92
CA CYS A 139 -8.87 -13.14 -5.97
C CYS A 139 -8.27 -12.77 -4.62
N ARG A 140 -8.88 -11.86 -3.85
CA ARG A 140 -8.43 -11.52 -2.50
C ARG A 140 -8.46 -12.73 -1.57
N ARG A 141 -9.57 -13.47 -1.53
CA ARG A 141 -9.72 -14.69 -0.72
C ARG A 141 -8.70 -15.76 -1.11
N GLN A 142 -8.49 -15.99 -2.40
CA GLN A 142 -7.50 -16.96 -2.88
C GLN A 142 -6.08 -16.57 -2.47
N ALA A 143 -5.72 -15.28 -2.57
CA ALA A 143 -4.40 -14.80 -2.14
C ALA A 143 -4.20 -14.99 -0.63
N GLU A 144 -5.22 -14.71 0.19
CA GLU A 144 -5.20 -14.93 1.64
C GLU A 144 -5.04 -16.43 1.97
N GLU A 145 -5.76 -17.32 1.26
CA GLU A 145 -5.65 -18.78 1.43
C GLU A 145 -4.27 -19.31 1.02
N GLU A 146 -3.70 -18.82 -0.09
CA GLU A 146 -2.35 -19.18 -0.53
C GLU A 146 -1.28 -18.72 0.47
N GLU A 147 -1.41 -17.51 1.01
CA GLU A 147 -0.50 -17.02 2.04
C GLU A 147 -0.60 -17.89 3.31
N LEU A 148 -1.81 -18.21 3.74
CA LEU A 148 -2.03 -19.08 4.88
C LEU A 148 -1.41 -20.45 4.65
N GLN A 149 -1.54 -21.00 3.44
CA GLN A 149 -0.94 -22.28 3.09
C GLN A 149 0.59 -22.22 3.11
N ARG A 150 1.19 -21.16 2.55
CA ARG A 150 2.64 -20.93 2.66
C ARG A 150 3.11 -20.85 4.10
N MET A 151 2.38 -20.12 4.95
CA MET A 151 2.70 -19.99 6.37
C MET A 151 2.62 -21.33 7.10
N LYS A 152 1.61 -22.16 6.79
CA LYS A 152 1.49 -23.54 7.31
C LYS A 152 2.66 -24.41 6.88
N ASP A 153 3.05 -24.36 5.61
CA ASP A 153 4.14 -25.18 5.09
C ASP A 153 5.49 -24.76 5.68
N ILE A 154 5.74 -23.46 5.85
CA ILE A 154 6.90 -22.96 6.58
C ILE A 154 6.92 -23.48 8.03
N GLN A 155 5.77 -23.53 8.71
CA GLN A 155 5.69 -24.08 10.07
C GLN A 155 5.96 -25.59 10.10
N ARG A 156 5.42 -26.35 9.13
CA ARG A 156 5.68 -27.78 8.98
C ARG A 156 7.17 -28.06 8.75
N GLU A 157 7.82 -27.32 7.86
CA GLU A 157 9.26 -27.45 7.61
C GLU A 157 10.09 -27.14 8.87
N LYS A 158 9.71 -26.09 9.61
CA LYS A 158 10.37 -25.77 10.89
C LYS A 158 10.21 -26.90 11.91
N ALA A 159 9.02 -27.50 12.00
CA ALA A 159 8.76 -28.64 12.88
C ALA A 159 9.60 -29.86 12.48
N ILE A 160 9.62 -30.22 11.20
CA ILE A 160 10.43 -31.34 10.66
C ILE A 160 11.91 -31.10 10.94
N LYS A 161 12.41 -29.90 10.69
CA LYS A 161 13.82 -29.54 10.94
C LYS A 161 14.17 -29.62 12.43
N LEU A 162 13.24 -29.23 13.30
CA LEU A 162 13.42 -29.35 14.75
C LEU A 162 13.46 -30.83 15.17
N GLU A 163 12.54 -31.66 14.67
CA GLU A 163 12.48 -33.09 14.97
C GLU A 163 13.73 -33.83 14.47
N MET A 164 14.27 -33.47 13.30
CA MET A 164 15.51 -34.05 12.81
C MET A 164 16.70 -33.71 13.74
N LYS A 165 16.76 -32.49 14.26
CA LYS A 165 17.79 -32.09 15.23
C LYS A 165 17.64 -32.83 16.55
N THR A 166 16.41 -32.98 17.07
CA THR A 166 16.20 -33.70 18.33
C THR A 166 16.55 -35.17 18.19
N LYS A 167 16.20 -35.82 17.07
CA LYS A 167 16.62 -37.19 16.74
C LYS A 167 18.14 -37.32 16.69
N GLN A 168 18.84 -36.36 16.08
CA GLN A 168 20.31 -36.37 16.02
C GLN A 168 20.94 -36.26 17.41
N VAL A 169 20.47 -35.33 18.24
CA VAL A 169 20.96 -35.16 19.62
C VAL A 169 20.66 -36.41 20.45
N GLU A 170 19.48 -36.99 20.31
CA GLU A 170 19.11 -38.20 21.03
C GLU A 170 19.92 -39.42 20.58
N GLN A 171 20.26 -39.52 19.30
CA GLN A 171 21.15 -40.55 18.80
C GLN A 171 22.56 -40.40 19.40
N GLN A 172 23.13 -39.19 19.42
CA GLN A 172 24.41 -38.94 20.10
C GLN A 172 24.34 -39.29 21.60
N ARG A 173 23.23 -38.96 22.27
CA ARG A 173 22.99 -39.35 23.68
C ARG A 173 22.97 -40.86 23.85
N ARG A 174 22.33 -41.59 22.93
CA ARG A 174 22.29 -43.07 22.94
C ARG A 174 23.69 -43.65 22.75
N GLU A 175 24.47 -43.14 21.79
CA GLU A 175 25.84 -43.59 21.52
C GLU A 175 26.75 -43.36 22.74
N LEU A 176 26.70 -42.18 23.34
CA LEU A 176 27.45 -41.88 24.57
C LEU A 176 27.06 -42.79 25.73
N TYR A 177 25.76 -43.04 25.91
CA TYR A 177 25.28 -43.96 26.95
C TYR A 177 25.77 -45.40 26.71
N GLN A 178 25.76 -45.87 25.45
CA GLN A 178 26.31 -47.17 25.10
C GLN A 178 27.81 -47.25 25.40
N HIS A 179 28.57 -46.22 25.04
CA HIS A 179 30.01 -46.16 25.32
C HIS A 179 30.31 -46.11 26.83
N ASP A 180 29.61 -45.27 27.59
CA ASP A 180 29.77 -45.20 29.05
C ASP A 180 29.41 -46.53 29.71
N HIS A 181 28.33 -47.17 29.27
CA HIS A 181 27.95 -48.50 29.74
C HIS A 181 29.04 -49.53 29.47
N GLN A 182 29.59 -49.59 28.24
CA GLN A 182 30.70 -50.47 27.90
C GLN A 182 31.93 -50.19 28.77
N THR A 183 32.34 -48.93 28.86
CA THR A 183 33.48 -48.50 29.70
C THR A 183 33.29 -48.93 31.15
N ARG A 184 32.09 -48.74 31.69
CA ARG A 184 31.75 -49.12 33.06
C ARG A 184 31.77 -50.63 33.27
N THR A 185 31.31 -51.41 32.30
CA THR A 185 31.42 -52.88 32.35
C THR A 185 32.88 -53.33 32.31
N GLU A 186 33.73 -52.72 31.48
CA GLU A 186 35.16 -53.02 31.42
C GLU A 186 35.89 -52.62 32.70
N GLU A 187 35.60 -51.45 33.27
CA GLU A 187 36.15 -51.00 34.55
C GLU A 187 35.79 -51.96 35.68
N PHE A 188 34.55 -52.45 35.72
CA PHE A 188 34.12 -53.44 36.69
C PHE A 188 34.91 -54.75 36.56
N LEU A 189 35.08 -55.25 35.33
CA LEU A 189 35.89 -56.45 35.07
C LEU A 189 37.36 -56.25 35.48
N ARG A 190 37.97 -55.12 35.10
CA ARG A 190 39.33 -54.75 35.50
C ARG A 190 39.48 -54.58 37.01
N SER A 191 38.44 -54.12 37.69
CA SER A 191 38.40 -54.00 39.16
C SER A 191 38.41 -55.38 39.81
N ILE A 192 37.61 -56.34 39.31
CA ILE A 192 37.64 -57.73 39.79
C ILE A 192 39.03 -58.35 39.60
N GLU A 193 39.63 -58.17 38.42
CA GLU A 193 40.99 -58.67 38.12
C GLU A 193 42.06 -58.06 39.03
N ARG A 194 41.94 -56.79 39.42
CA ARG A 194 42.88 -56.16 40.40
C ARG A 194 42.59 -56.56 41.84
N SER A 195 41.32 -56.75 42.19
CA SER A 195 40.88 -57.10 43.55
C SER A 195 41.26 -58.52 43.93
N SER A 196 41.56 -59.40 42.96
CA SER A 196 42.09 -60.73 43.24
C SER A 196 43.57 -60.72 43.66
N SER A 197 44.24 -59.56 43.71
CA SER A 197 45.70 -59.46 43.92
C SER A 197 46.17 -58.74 45.20
N VAL A 198 45.35 -58.02 45.98
CA VAL A 198 45.82 -57.37 47.24
C VAL A 198 44.66 -56.86 48.13
N PRO A 199 44.76 -56.92 49.47
CA PRO A 199 43.79 -56.31 50.37
C PRO A 199 44.12 -54.82 50.60
N VAL A 200 43.15 -53.93 50.42
CA VAL A 200 43.33 -52.48 50.61
C VAL A 200 42.80 -52.05 51.99
N SER A 201 43.71 -51.53 52.81
CA SER A 201 43.46 -50.97 54.14
C SER A 201 42.74 -49.61 54.04
N ALA A 202 41.61 -49.46 54.73
CA ALA A 202 40.80 -48.24 54.75
C ALA A 202 41.27 -47.30 55.86
N SER A 203 41.94 -46.20 55.49
CA SER A 203 42.20 -45.07 56.40
C SER A 203 41.12 -44.00 56.23
N SER A 204 40.28 -43.86 57.24
CA SER A 204 39.20 -42.87 57.31
C SER A 204 39.64 -41.62 58.09
N SER A 205 40.16 -40.61 57.40
CA SER A 205 40.15 -39.23 57.92
C SER A 205 38.92 -38.51 57.38
N ALA A 206 38.07 -38.00 58.27
CA ALA A 206 36.74 -37.47 58.01
C ALA A 206 36.63 -36.53 56.78
N PRO A 207 35.76 -36.85 55.81
CA PRO A 207 35.20 -35.87 54.91
C PRO A 207 33.81 -35.45 55.43
N THR A 208 33.48 -34.15 55.39
CA THR A 208 32.09 -33.70 55.42
C THR A 208 31.23 -34.67 54.60
N SER A 209 30.12 -35.16 55.18
CA SER A 209 29.49 -36.40 54.73
C SER A 209 29.37 -36.42 53.21
N SER A 210 29.86 -37.47 52.56
CA SER A 210 29.83 -37.62 51.09
C SER A 210 28.44 -37.30 50.50
N TRP A 211 27.40 -37.59 51.29
CA TRP A 211 26.01 -37.26 51.03
C TRP A 211 25.69 -35.76 51.05
N ALA A 212 26.23 -34.99 52.00
CA ALA A 212 26.06 -33.54 52.05
C ALA A 212 26.66 -32.86 50.81
N ARG A 213 27.89 -33.22 50.41
CA ARG A 213 28.51 -32.69 49.17
C ARG A 213 27.74 -33.11 47.92
N SER A 214 27.23 -34.35 47.88
CA SER A 214 26.40 -34.85 46.78
C SER A 214 25.04 -34.13 46.70
N HIS A 215 24.48 -33.72 47.85
CA HIS A 215 23.24 -32.96 47.91
C HIS A 215 23.45 -31.52 47.43
N GLU A 216 24.47 -30.84 47.96
CA GLU A 216 24.86 -29.49 47.53
C GLU A 216 25.14 -29.43 46.03
N TYR A 217 25.84 -30.42 45.48
CA TYR A 217 26.08 -30.52 44.03
C TYR A 217 24.78 -30.69 43.24
N ARG A 218 23.85 -31.53 43.71
CA ARG A 218 22.53 -31.71 43.07
C ARG A 218 21.68 -30.46 43.14
N GLU A 219 21.74 -29.72 44.25
CA GLU A 219 21.01 -28.46 44.41
C GLU A 219 21.61 -27.34 43.58
N ALA A 220 22.93 -27.20 43.54
CA ALA A 220 23.61 -26.23 42.67
C ALA A 220 23.26 -26.49 41.19
N ARG A 221 23.29 -27.74 40.74
CA ARG A 221 22.88 -28.12 39.38
C ARG A 221 21.42 -27.79 39.09
N ARG A 222 20.51 -28.03 40.05
CA ARG A 222 19.09 -27.68 39.91
C ARG A 222 18.87 -26.17 39.90
N ALA A 223 19.65 -25.41 40.68
CA ALA A 223 19.60 -23.96 40.70
C ALA A 223 20.09 -23.37 39.36
N GLU A 224 21.17 -23.91 38.80
CA GLU A 224 21.66 -23.54 37.47
C GLU A 224 20.63 -23.86 36.36
N GLU A 225 20.05 -25.06 36.37
CA GLU A 225 18.98 -25.45 35.42
C GLU A 225 17.76 -24.53 35.53
N ASN A 226 17.36 -24.15 36.76
CA ASN A 226 16.28 -23.20 36.99
C ASN A 226 16.62 -21.77 36.54
N ALA A 227 17.87 -21.34 36.72
CA ALA A 227 18.33 -20.03 36.26
C ALA A 227 18.28 -19.93 34.73
N ILE A 228 18.73 -20.98 34.04
CA ILE A 228 18.63 -21.07 32.57
C ILE A 228 17.16 -21.05 32.12
N LEU A 229 16.28 -21.78 32.82
CA LEU A 229 14.85 -21.79 32.52
C LEU A 229 14.20 -20.42 32.73
N GLN A 230 14.58 -19.70 33.78
CA GLN A 230 14.11 -18.33 34.04
C GLN A 230 14.60 -17.37 32.97
N GLN A 231 15.87 -17.43 32.60
CA GLN A 231 16.44 -16.61 31.53
C GLN A 231 15.69 -16.85 30.21
N GLY A 232 15.40 -18.09 29.84
CA GLY A 232 14.62 -18.41 28.64
C GLY A 232 13.20 -17.81 28.68
N LYS A 233 12.54 -17.81 29.84
CA LYS A 233 11.22 -17.17 30.03
C LYS A 233 11.32 -15.65 29.89
N GLU A 234 12.35 -15.02 30.45
CA GLU A 234 12.57 -13.58 30.33
C GLU A 234 12.87 -13.16 28.89
N GLU A 235 13.68 -13.94 28.17
CA GLU A 235 13.94 -13.71 26.75
C GLU A 235 12.67 -13.83 25.91
N GLN A 236 11.80 -14.81 26.22
CA GLN A 236 10.51 -14.94 25.55
C GLN A 236 9.60 -13.75 25.84
N ARG A 237 9.56 -13.26 27.09
CA ARG A 237 8.82 -12.04 27.45
C ARG A 237 9.34 -10.82 26.68
N LYS A 238 10.65 -10.59 26.69
CA LYS A 238 11.29 -9.50 25.92
C LYS A 238 10.96 -9.56 24.42
N LYS A 239 10.93 -10.76 23.83
CA LYS A 239 10.53 -10.95 22.44
C LYS A 239 9.05 -10.65 22.21
N SER A 240 8.18 -11.03 23.14
CA SER A 240 6.75 -10.69 23.11
C SER A 240 6.55 -9.18 23.17
N ASP A 241 7.16 -8.51 24.15
CA ASP A 241 7.05 -7.07 24.36
C ASP A 241 7.52 -6.28 23.12
N LEU A 242 8.63 -6.72 22.51
CA LEU A 242 9.14 -6.11 21.28
C LEU A 242 8.17 -6.26 20.10
N LEU A 243 7.50 -7.41 19.99
CA LEU A 243 6.53 -7.66 18.92
C LEU A 243 5.27 -6.80 19.12
N GLU A 244 4.78 -6.73 20.36
CA GLU A 244 3.64 -5.92 20.76
C GLU A 244 3.91 -4.43 20.56
N GLU A 245 5.09 -3.94 20.94
CA GLU A 245 5.48 -2.55 20.71
C GLU A 245 5.57 -2.21 19.22
N LYS A 246 6.12 -3.10 18.39
CA LYS A 246 6.15 -2.91 16.95
C LYS A 246 4.74 -2.86 16.34
N GLN A 247 3.81 -3.67 16.86
CA GLN A 247 2.41 -3.61 16.47
C GLN A 247 1.77 -2.28 16.89
N ARG A 248 1.99 -1.85 18.14
CA ARG A 248 1.52 -0.57 18.68
C ARG A 248 2.00 0.61 17.82
N GLN A 249 3.27 0.64 17.45
CA GLN A 249 3.84 1.69 16.58
C GLN A 249 3.15 1.75 15.21
N ARG A 250 2.92 0.60 14.56
CA ARG A 250 2.19 0.54 13.27
C ARG A 250 0.76 1.05 13.40
N GLU A 251 0.09 0.73 14.50
CA GLU A 251 -1.26 1.22 14.77
C GLU A 251 -1.29 2.72 15.01
N GLU A 252 -0.34 3.25 15.77
CA GLU A 252 -0.18 4.69 15.98
C GLU A 252 0.12 5.43 14.67
N GLU A 253 1.02 4.91 13.82
CA GLU A 253 1.30 5.47 12.51
C GLU A 253 0.04 5.51 11.63
N ARG A 254 -0.73 4.42 11.61
CA ARG A 254 -2.01 4.39 10.88
C ARG A 254 -2.99 5.44 11.39
N LYS A 255 -3.11 5.60 12.72
CA LYS A 255 -3.95 6.64 13.33
C LYS A 255 -3.48 8.04 12.96
N ARG A 256 -2.17 8.30 13.01
CA ARG A 256 -1.58 9.59 12.60
C ARG A 256 -1.84 9.88 11.12
N GLN A 257 -1.69 8.89 10.24
CA GLN A 257 -1.98 9.03 8.82
C GLN A 257 -3.45 9.37 8.58
N LEU A 258 -4.37 8.65 9.21
CA LEU A 258 -5.81 8.93 9.12
C LEU A 258 -6.14 10.34 9.63
N GLU A 259 -5.51 10.77 10.71
CA GLU A 259 -5.71 12.11 11.24
C GLU A 259 -5.16 13.20 10.30
N MET A 260 -3.98 12.99 9.72
CA MET A 260 -3.42 13.89 8.71
C MET A 260 -4.32 13.96 7.47
N GLU A 261 -4.87 12.83 7.02
CA GLU A 261 -5.80 12.80 5.90
C GLU A 261 -7.10 13.54 6.23
N ARG A 262 -7.67 13.34 7.44
CA ARG A 262 -8.83 14.09 7.92
C ARG A 262 -8.57 15.60 7.89
N ARG A 263 -7.41 16.03 8.39
CA ARG A 263 -7.00 17.45 8.37
C ARG A 263 -6.85 17.97 6.94
N ARG A 264 -6.20 17.21 6.05
CA ARG A 264 -6.02 17.56 4.63
C ARG A 264 -7.35 17.69 3.89
N VAL A 265 -8.28 16.77 4.10
CA VAL A 265 -9.61 16.82 3.47
C VAL A 265 -10.41 18.00 4.00
N ASN A 266 -10.34 18.26 5.31
CA ASN A 266 -11.00 19.42 5.91
C ASN A 266 -10.43 20.74 5.37
N SER A 267 -9.10 20.88 5.29
CA SER A 267 -8.48 22.07 4.71
C SER A 267 -8.86 22.26 3.24
N ALA A 268 -8.79 21.20 2.42
CA ALA A 268 -9.18 21.27 1.02
C ALA A 268 -10.66 21.61 0.81
N PHE A 269 -11.53 21.22 1.76
CA PHE A 269 -12.94 21.62 1.76
C PHE A 269 -13.11 23.11 2.05
N LEU A 270 -12.39 23.65 3.05
CA LEU A 270 -12.39 25.09 3.35
C LEU A 270 -11.85 25.92 2.18
N ASP A 271 -10.74 25.49 1.56
CA ASP A 271 -10.17 26.17 0.38
C ASP A 271 -11.19 26.26 -0.77
N ARG A 272 -11.98 25.20 -0.98
CA ARG A 272 -13.05 25.19 -2.00
C ARG A 272 -14.20 26.12 -1.64
N LEU A 273 -14.57 26.22 -0.36
CA LEU A 273 -15.59 27.15 0.09
C LEU A 273 -15.12 28.61 -0.04
N GLU A 274 -13.88 28.90 0.31
CA GLU A 274 -13.29 30.23 0.16
C GLU A 274 -13.12 30.61 -1.31
N ALA A 275 -12.73 29.66 -2.18
CA ALA A 275 -12.68 29.88 -3.62
C ALA A 275 -14.08 30.10 -4.24
N ALA A 276 -15.12 29.47 -3.67
CA ALA A 276 -16.50 29.69 -4.08
C ALA A 276 -17.10 31.01 -3.52
N GLY A 277 -16.67 31.44 -2.33
CA GLY A 277 -17.13 32.66 -1.66
C GLY A 277 -16.36 33.93 -2.03
N SER A 278 -15.10 33.81 -2.41
CA SER A 278 -14.28 34.88 -3.00
C SER A 278 -14.54 34.87 -4.50
N GLY A 279 -15.52 35.67 -4.94
CA GLY A 279 -16.00 35.76 -6.32
C GLY A 279 -14.95 36.19 -7.35
N ARG A 280 -13.95 35.33 -7.60
CA ARG A 280 -13.00 35.44 -8.69
C ARG A 280 -13.29 34.30 -9.67
N VAL A 281 -14.08 34.66 -10.66
CA VAL A 281 -14.29 33.90 -11.89
C VAL A 281 -12.92 33.52 -12.46
N GLN A 282 -12.54 32.26 -12.30
CA GLN A 282 -11.82 31.53 -13.33
C GLN A 282 -12.54 30.21 -13.53
N GLU A 283 -13.31 30.16 -14.61
CA GLU A 283 -13.73 28.91 -15.22
C GLU A 283 -12.52 28.03 -15.50
N PRO A 284 -12.68 26.73 -15.28
CA PRO A 284 -12.53 25.79 -16.36
C PRO A 284 -13.89 25.15 -16.66
N LEU A 285 -14.34 25.35 -17.89
CA LEU A 285 -15.43 24.63 -18.53
C LEU A 285 -15.36 23.13 -18.27
N ALA A 286 -16.31 22.61 -17.48
CA ALA A 286 -17.22 21.52 -17.85
C ALA A 286 -17.97 21.01 -16.61
N CYS A 287 -19.24 21.41 -16.45
CA CYS A 287 -20.39 20.50 -16.34
C CYS A 287 -21.63 21.28 -15.90
N SER A 288 -22.52 21.49 -16.87
CA SER A 288 -23.92 21.84 -16.64
C SER A 288 -24.63 20.70 -15.90
N LEU A 289 -25.19 20.99 -14.72
CA LEU A 289 -26.46 20.41 -14.30
C LEU A 289 -27.11 21.31 -13.23
N GLU A 290 -28.10 22.08 -13.68
CA GLU A 290 -29.19 22.58 -12.84
C GLU A 290 -29.92 21.39 -12.21
N ASP A 291 -30.09 21.36 -10.89
CA ASP A 291 -31.44 21.46 -10.32
C ASP A 291 -31.37 21.77 -8.82
N SER A 292 -32.20 22.72 -8.40
CA SER A 292 -32.34 23.19 -7.03
C SER A 292 -33.43 22.40 -6.32
N GLN A 293 -33.16 21.86 -5.12
CA GLN A 293 -34.16 21.71 -4.05
C GLN A 293 -33.52 21.32 -2.69
N SER A 294 -33.27 22.34 -1.87
CA SER A 294 -33.55 22.48 -0.41
C SER A 294 -33.73 21.24 0.50
N ARG A 295 -32.86 21.13 1.53
CA ARG A 295 -33.14 21.06 3.00
C ARG A 295 -31.84 20.76 3.76
N GLU A 296 -31.28 21.73 4.49
CA GLU A 296 -31.37 21.96 5.96
C GLU A 296 -30.61 20.92 6.83
N PRO A 297 -29.69 21.35 7.72
CA PRO A 297 -28.70 20.46 8.34
C PRO A 297 -29.07 20.02 9.76
N GLN A 298 -28.86 18.74 10.06
CA GLN A 298 -28.74 18.27 11.44
C GLN A 298 -27.44 17.50 11.64
N ASP A 299 -26.71 17.93 12.67
CA ASP A 299 -25.53 17.31 13.29
C ASP A 299 -25.94 15.99 13.97
N PRO A 300 -25.05 14.97 14.03
CA PRO A 300 -24.39 14.76 15.32
C PRO A 300 -22.95 14.18 15.26
N GLY A 301 -22.08 14.77 16.08
CA GLY A 301 -21.55 14.14 17.30
C GLY A 301 -21.07 12.67 17.29
N SER A 302 -19.76 12.51 17.32
CA SER A 302 -18.94 11.55 18.09
C SER A 302 -19.48 10.15 18.49
N SER A 303 -18.75 9.13 18.02
CA SER A 303 -18.10 8.06 18.82
C SER A 303 -18.98 7.10 19.63
N SER A 304 -19.07 5.84 19.20
CA SER A 304 -18.38 4.67 19.81
C SER A 304 -19.07 3.37 19.37
N GLU A 305 -18.39 2.54 18.58
CA GLU A 305 -18.64 1.09 18.57
C GLU A 305 -17.70 0.40 19.57
N PRO A 306 -18.19 -0.62 20.28
CA PRO A 306 -17.50 -1.89 20.36
C PRO A 306 -18.25 -2.89 19.47
N ASN A 307 -17.51 -3.50 18.55
CA ASN A 307 -17.96 -4.66 17.80
C ASN A 307 -18.12 -5.85 18.78
N PRO A 308 -19.11 -6.73 18.57
CA PRO A 308 -18.70 -8.06 18.12
C PRO A 308 -19.62 -8.65 17.05
N THR A 309 -18.97 -9.12 15.98
CA THR A 309 -19.17 -10.41 15.32
C THR A 309 -20.60 -10.96 15.35
N GLN A 310 -21.33 -10.92 14.23
CA GLN A 310 -22.02 -12.11 13.70
C GLN A 310 -22.52 -11.91 12.26
N VAL A 311 -22.20 -12.93 11.45
CA VAL A 311 -22.86 -13.50 10.27
C VAL A 311 -23.88 -12.69 9.45
N HIS A 312 -23.67 -12.76 8.13
CA HIS A 312 -24.60 -12.44 7.05
C HIS A 312 -26.04 -12.95 7.27
N THR A 313 -27.00 -12.03 7.21
CA THR A 313 -28.24 -12.18 6.43
C THR A 313 -28.56 -10.84 5.77
N ASP A 314 -28.75 -10.88 4.45
CA ASP A 314 -29.30 -9.76 3.69
C ASP A 314 -30.75 -9.56 4.13
N THR A 315 -31.08 -8.45 4.84
CA THR A 315 -32.38 -7.72 4.82
C THR A 315 -32.31 -6.57 5.83
N ALA A 316 -32.03 -5.36 5.35
CA ALA A 316 -31.82 -4.16 6.17
C ALA A 316 -33.11 -3.58 6.82
N GLU A 317 -34.18 -4.37 6.94
CA GLU A 317 -35.45 -4.00 7.59
C GLU A 317 -35.85 -4.96 8.74
N GLU A 318 -35.12 -6.06 8.95
CA GLU A 318 -35.44 -7.06 9.99
C GLU A 318 -34.92 -6.68 11.40
N THR A 319 -33.85 -5.88 11.49
CA THR A 319 -33.21 -5.55 12.78
C THR A 319 -34.08 -4.68 13.68
N ASP A 320 -34.86 -3.75 13.08
CA ASP A 320 -35.76 -2.89 13.83
C ASP A 320 -36.98 -3.67 14.31
N SER A 321 -37.49 -4.60 13.49
CA SER A 321 -38.63 -5.46 13.84
C SER A 321 -38.30 -6.43 14.97
N GLU A 322 -37.10 -7.03 14.96
CA GLU A 322 -36.66 -7.94 16.03
C GLU A 322 -36.50 -7.23 17.38
N TRP A 323 -35.97 -5.98 17.38
CA TRP A 323 -35.91 -5.16 18.59
C TRP A 323 -37.30 -4.85 19.15
N VAL A 324 -38.28 -4.56 18.28
CA VAL A 324 -39.67 -4.32 18.67
C VAL A 324 -40.30 -5.58 19.30
N ILE A 325 -40.09 -6.75 18.69
CA ILE A 325 -40.59 -8.04 19.22
C ILE A 325 -39.98 -8.33 20.59
N MET A 326 -38.67 -8.16 20.74
CA MET A 326 -37.98 -8.36 22.02
C MET A 326 -38.48 -7.42 23.13
N LYS A 327 -38.77 -6.16 22.77
CA LYS A 327 -39.31 -5.19 23.71
C LYS A 327 -40.76 -5.50 24.11
N LEU A 328 -41.57 -6.00 23.19
CA LEU A 328 -42.94 -6.44 23.47
C LEU A 328 -42.96 -7.69 24.36
N LEU A 329 -42.10 -8.69 24.09
CA LEU A 329 -41.95 -9.88 24.95
C LEU A 329 -41.58 -9.52 26.40
N SER A 330 -40.77 -8.48 26.59
CA SER A 330 -40.41 -8.01 27.93
C SER A 330 -41.59 -7.38 28.69
N ASN A 331 -42.55 -6.76 27.99
CA ASN A 331 -43.72 -6.13 28.59
C ASN A 331 -44.93 -7.07 28.68
N PHE A 332 -44.96 -8.08 27.80
CA PHE A 332 -46.03 -9.06 27.67
C PHE A 332 -45.46 -10.49 27.67
N PRO A 333 -44.90 -10.98 28.80
CA PRO A 333 -44.22 -12.28 28.85
C PRO A 333 -45.14 -13.50 28.61
N SER A 334 -46.45 -13.28 28.63
CA SER A 334 -47.49 -14.31 28.42
C SER A 334 -47.89 -14.49 26.96
N TYR A 335 -47.37 -13.69 26.03
CA TYR A 335 -47.70 -13.77 24.61
C TYR A 335 -46.63 -14.54 23.84
N ASP A 336 -47.08 -15.36 22.89
CA ASP A 336 -46.18 -16.14 22.04
C ASP A 336 -45.43 -15.23 21.06
N ARG A 337 -44.15 -15.55 20.85
CA ARG A 337 -43.24 -14.78 20.00
C ARG A 337 -43.77 -14.62 18.57
N ASP A 338 -44.30 -15.70 18.01
CA ASP A 338 -44.79 -15.75 16.63
C ASP A 338 -46.01 -14.83 16.44
N LEU A 339 -46.87 -14.73 17.46
CA LEU A 339 -48.01 -13.81 17.45
C LEU A 339 -47.56 -12.34 17.51
N LEU A 340 -46.53 -12.04 18.31
CA LEU A 340 -45.98 -10.68 18.38
C LEU A 340 -45.28 -10.29 17.08
N GLU A 341 -44.63 -11.25 16.42
CA GLU A 341 -44.02 -11.04 15.10
C GLU A 341 -45.09 -10.69 14.05
N ASP A 342 -46.20 -11.42 13.99
CA ASP A 342 -47.32 -11.12 13.09
C ASP A 342 -47.93 -9.73 13.34
N ILE A 343 -48.07 -9.33 14.61
CA ILE A 343 -48.61 -8.01 14.98
C ILE A 343 -47.63 -6.89 14.60
N VAL A 344 -46.33 -7.10 14.81
CA VAL A 344 -45.28 -6.15 14.45
C VAL A 344 -45.18 -5.99 12.93
N ILE A 345 -45.34 -7.07 12.17
CA ILE A 345 -45.43 -7.05 10.70
C ILE A 345 -46.67 -6.26 10.27
N GLN A 346 -47.83 -6.52 10.90
CA GLN A 346 -49.08 -5.80 10.59
C GLN A 346 -48.98 -4.29 10.91
N CYS A 347 -48.14 -3.91 11.88
CA CYS A 347 -47.86 -2.52 12.25
C CYS A 347 -46.66 -1.90 11.51
N ASN A 348 -46.14 -2.55 10.46
CA ASN A 348 -44.95 -2.11 9.71
C ASN A 348 -43.73 -1.82 10.60
N GLY A 349 -43.50 -2.62 11.64
CA GLY A 349 -42.39 -2.42 12.56
C GLY A 349 -42.60 -1.31 13.61
N ASN A 350 -43.81 -0.72 13.72
CA ASN A 350 -44.07 0.34 14.69
C ASN A 350 -44.41 -0.21 16.09
N TYR A 351 -43.47 -0.07 17.03
CA TYR A 351 -43.62 -0.48 18.42
C TYR A 351 -44.85 0.11 19.12
N GLN A 352 -45.12 1.41 18.93
CA GLN A 352 -46.17 2.10 19.67
C GLN A 352 -47.55 1.60 19.25
N GLN A 353 -47.74 1.38 17.96
CA GLN A 353 -48.99 0.86 17.41
C GLN A 353 -49.23 -0.59 17.82
N ALA A 354 -48.19 -1.43 17.79
CA ALA A 354 -48.27 -2.82 18.26
C ALA A 354 -48.57 -2.90 19.77
N TYR A 355 -47.96 -2.02 20.58
CA TYR A 355 -48.19 -1.94 22.02
C TYR A 355 -49.64 -1.53 22.36
N GLU A 356 -50.19 -0.53 21.66
CA GLU A 356 -51.58 -0.10 21.86
C GLU A 356 -52.59 -1.18 21.49
N LEU A 357 -52.34 -1.95 20.42
CA LEU A 357 -53.17 -3.09 20.03
C LEU A 357 -53.16 -4.18 21.10
N LEU A 358 -51.98 -4.51 21.65
CA LEU A 358 -51.86 -5.51 22.71
C LEU A 358 -52.47 -5.05 24.03
N GLN A 359 -52.48 -3.75 24.30
CA GLN A 359 -53.12 -3.15 25.48
C GLN A 359 -54.65 -3.09 25.37
N GLN A 360 -55.22 -3.06 24.16
CA GLN A 360 -56.68 -3.13 23.96
C GLN A 360 -57.24 -4.56 24.07
N TRP A 361 -56.38 -5.58 23.99
CA TRP A 361 -56.74 -6.99 24.01
C TRP A 361 -56.50 -7.65 25.38
N ASN A 362 -56.17 -6.85 26.38
CA ASN A 362 -55.97 -7.21 27.78
C ASN A 362 -56.96 -6.39 28.62
#